data_AF-A0A268TBD9-F1
#
_entry.id   AF-A0A268TBD9-F1
#
_cell.length_a   1.000
_cell.length_b   1.000
_cell.length_c   1.000
_cell.angle_alpha   90.00
_cell.angle_beta   90.00
_cell.angle_gamma   90.00
#
_symmetry.space_group_name_H-M   'P 1'
#
loop_
_entity.id
_entity.type
_entity.pdbx_description
1 polymer ?
#
loop_
_entity_poly.entity_id
_entity_poly.type
_entity_poly.pdbx_seq_one_letter_code
_entity_poly.pdbx_strand_id
1 'polypeptide(L)'
;MEKFLWLSLFGMGSLCLLYLWCNTKYLKPYEKYLAIIGGIIILPMPFVDIWAMVLVSFYVIFSIFTSYKIIKIKNESKDFLVFIGLIALLALFNLIYFIYMK
;
A
#
# COMPACT_ATOMS: atom_id res chain seq x y z
N MET A 1 16.36 -9.34 6.92
CA MET A 1 15.92 -7.92 7.06
C MET A 1 15.20 -7.44 5.80
N GLU A 2 15.73 -7.67 4.61
CA GLU A 2 15.11 -7.25 3.33
C GLU A 2 13.75 -7.91 3.05
N LYS A 3 13.62 -9.25 3.19
CA LYS A 3 12.35 -9.96 3.00
C LYS A 3 11.21 -9.42 3.87
N PHE A 4 11.55 -8.88 5.03
CA PHE A 4 10.63 -8.33 6.00
C PHE A 4 10.12 -6.94 5.59
N LEU A 5 11.03 -6.06 5.14
CA LEU A 5 10.68 -4.77 4.53
C LEU A 5 9.85 -4.96 3.25
N TRP A 6 10.13 -6.01 2.48
CA TRP A 6 9.30 -6.39 1.33
C TRP A 6 7.88 -6.74 1.73
N LEU A 7 7.72 -7.58 2.77
CA LEU A 7 6.40 -8.00 3.25
C LEU A 7 5.57 -6.81 3.76
N SER A 8 6.20 -5.86 4.46
CA SER A 8 5.52 -4.67 4.99
C SER A 8 5.11 -3.70 3.89
N LEU A 9 6.00 -3.41 2.93
CA LEU A 9 5.71 -2.56 1.77
C LEU A 9 4.62 -3.19 0.89
N PHE A 10 4.68 -4.50 0.68
CA PHE A 10 3.66 -5.24 -0.06
C PHE A 10 2.31 -5.14 0.65
N GLY A 11 2.23 -5.48 1.94
CA GLY A 11 0.98 -5.47 2.70
C GLY A 11 0.31 -4.09 2.73
N MET A 12 1.08 -3.02 2.98
CA MET A 12 0.56 -1.65 2.90
C MET A 12 0.10 -1.28 1.49
N GLY A 13 0.93 -1.56 0.48
CA GLY A 13 0.63 -1.27 -0.92
C GLY A 13 -0.65 -1.96 -1.40
N SER A 14 -0.82 -3.24 -1.07
CA SER A 14 -1.98 -4.06 -1.45
C SER A 14 -3.28 -3.55 -0.84
N LEU A 15 -3.28 -3.11 0.42
CA LEU A 15 -4.47 -2.55 1.07
C LEU A 15 -4.89 -1.22 0.42
N CYS A 16 -3.94 -0.34 0.14
CA CYS A 16 -4.20 0.89 -0.60
C CYS A 16 -4.76 0.60 -1.99
N LEU A 17 -4.16 -0.36 -2.70
CA LEU A 17 -4.59 -0.81 -4.02
C LEU A 17 -6.04 -1.31 -4.03
N LEU A 18 -6.38 -2.18 -3.08
CA LEU A 18 -7.73 -2.72 -2.95
C LEU A 18 -8.74 -1.59 -2.74
N TYR A 19 -8.42 -0.64 -1.86
CA TYR A 19 -9.26 0.54 -1.62
C TYR A 19 -9.43 1.40 -2.89
N LEU A 20 -8.34 1.64 -3.64
CA LEU A 20 -8.37 2.37 -4.90
C LEU A 20 -9.21 1.64 -5.96
N TRP A 21 -9.13 0.31 -6.04
CA TRP A 21 -9.95 -0.51 -6.94
C TRP A 21 -11.44 -0.44 -6.61
N CYS A 22 -11.81 -0.54 -5.34
CA CYS A 22 -13.19 -0.37 -4.90
C CYS A 22 -13.74 1.06 -5.19
N ASN A 23 -12.84 2.04 -5.30
CA ASN A 23 -13.21 3.45 -5.49
C ASN A 23 -12.75 4.03 -6.85
N THR A 24 -12.63 3.19 -7.87
CA THR A 24 -12.14 3.58 -9.22
C THR A 24 -12.90 4.73 -9.86
N LYS A 25 -14.20 4.92 -9.54
CA LYS A 25 -14.99 6.05 -10.04
C LYS A 25 -14.45 7.43 -9.64
N TYR A 26 -13.67 7.51 -8.56
CA TYR A 26 -13.07 8.75 -8.06
C TYR A 26 -11.63 8.98 -8.55
N LEU A 27 -11.09 8.02 -9.32
CA LEU A 27 -9.75 8.11 -9.88
C LEU A 27 -9.77 8.83 -11.23
N LYS A 28 -8.79 9.71 -11.45
CA LYS A 28 -8.50 10.24 -12.78
C LYS A 28 -7.99 9.11 -13.69
N PRO A 29 -8.10 9.24 -15.03
CA PRO A 29 -7.67 8.19 -15.95
C PRO A 29 -6.25 7.68 -15.70
N TYR A 30 -5.27 8.56 -15.46
CA TYR A 30 -3.89 8.15 -15.14
C TYR A 30 -3.77 7.42 -13.80
N GLU A 31 -4.55 7.79 -12.78
CA GLU A 31 -4.55 7.13 -11.46
C GLU A 31 -5.12 5.71 -11.56
N LYS A 32 -6.08 5.48 -12.46
CA LYS A 32 -6.61 4.13 -12.77
C LYS A 32 -5.55 3.24 -13.39
N TYR A 33 -4.80 3.76 -14.37
CA TYR A 33 -3.71 3.01 -14.98
C TYR A 33 -2.64 2.64 -13.95
N LEU A 34 -2.26 3.57 -13.06
CA LEU A 34 -1.31 3.30 -11.97
C LEU A 34 -1.85 2.29 -10.94
N ALA A 35 -3.14 2.32 -10.62
CA ALA A 35 -3.75 1.30 -9.77
C ALA A 35 -3.74 -0.09 -10.43
N ILE A 36 -3.98 -0.19 -11.73
CA ILE A 36 -3.98 -1.49 -12.43
C ILE A 36 -2.54 -2.01 -12.62
N ILE A 37 -1.64 -1.15 -13.12
CA ILE A 37 -0.25 -1.49 -13.39
C ILE A 37 0.51 -1.77 -12.08
N GLY A 38 0.26 -1.00 -11.03
CA GLY A 38 0.90 -1.19 -9.74
C GLY A 38 0.57 -2.51 -9.06
N GLY A 39 -0.65 -3.03 -9.24
CA GLY A 39 -1.01 -4.39 -8.80
C GLY A 39 -0.18 -5.47 -9.49
N ILE A 40 0.12 -5.28 -10.78
CA ILE A 40 0.95 -6.21 -11.58
C ILE A 40 2.43 -6.11 -11.19
N ILE A 41 2.91 -4.91 -10.84
CA ILE A 41 4.32 -4.68 -10.44
C ILE A 41 4.61 -5.18 -9.02
N ILE A 42 3.65 -5.05 -8.09
CA ILE A 42 3.82 -5.43 -6.69
C ILE A 42 3.90 -6.96 -6.51
N LEU A 43 3.21 -7.74 -7.34
CA LEU A 43 3.13 -9.21 -7.28
C LEU A 43 4.47 -9.95 -7.49
N PRO A 44 5.30 -9.64 -8.50
CA PRO A 44 6.57 -10.34 -8.75
C PRO A 44 7.79 -9.74 -8.02
N MET A 45 7.67 -8.55 -7.43
CA MET A 45 8.82 -7.81 -6.90
C MET A 45 9.49 -8.30 -5.61
N PRO A 46 8.92 -9.15 -4.72
CA PRO A 46 9.67 -9.63 -3.55
C PRO A 46 10.87 -10.54 -3.89
N PHE A 47 11.10 -10.82 -5.19
CA PHE A 47 12.21 -11.61 -5.71
C PHE A 47 13.29 -10.77 -6.42
N VAL A 48 13.19 -9.44 -6.40
CA VAL A 48 14.04 -8.54 -7.20
C VAL A 48 14.88 -7.61 -6.32
N ASP A 49 16.02 -7.19 -6.87
CA ASP A 49 17.08 -6.33 -6.32
C ASP A 49 16.60 -5.08 -5.57
N ILE A 50 17.47 -4.49 -4.73
CA ILE A 50 17.19 -3.37 -3.81
C ILE A 50 16.57 -2.14 -4.51
N TRP A 51 16.86 -1.94 -5.79
CA TRP A 51 16.30 -0.87 -6.62
C TRP A 51 14.79 -1.01 -6.84
N ALA A 52 14.26 -2.23 -6.89
CA ALA A 52 12.82 -2.48 -6.96
C ALA A 52 12.11 -1.99 -5.68
N MET A 53 12.78 -2.05 -4.53
CA MET A 53 12.25 -1.60 -3.26
C MET A 53 11.99 -0.08 -3.23
N VAL A 54 12.84 0.69 -3.91
CA VAL A 54 12.69 2.15 -4.06
C VAL A 54 11.45 2.47 -4.90
N LEU A 55 11.27 1.78 -6.04
CA LEU A 55 10.08 1.91 -6.90
C LEU A 55 8.80 1.56 -6.16
N VAL A 56 8.79 0.47 -5.39
CA VAL A 56 7.63 0.06 -4.58
C VAL A 56 7.34 1.08 -3.49
N SER A 57 8.36 1.65 -2.87
CA SER A 57 8.17 2.71 -1.87
C SER A 57 7.49 3.94 -2.47
N PHE A 58 7.93 4.40 -3.65
CA PHE A 58 7.26 5.49 -4.37
C PHE A 58 5.80 5.17 -4.70
N TYR A 59 5.54 3.94 -5.11
CA TYR A 59 4.20 3.48 -5.41
C TYR A 59 3.28 3.43 -4.17
N VAL A 60 3.79 2.92 -3.05
CA VAL A 60 3.06 2.88 -1.77
C VAL A 60 2.71 4.29 -1.32
N ILE A 61 3.65 5.24 -1.41
CA ILE A 61 3.41 6.65 -1.09
C ILE A 61 2.30 7.22 -1.98
N PHE A 62 2.41 7.03 -3.31
CA PHE A 62 1.38 7.45 -4.25
C PHE A 62 0.01 6.88 -3.89
N SER A 63 -0.05 5.58 -3.63
CA SER A 63 -1.28 4.86 -3.31
C SER A 63 -1.94 5.35 -2.02
N ILE A 64 -1.14 5.69 -1.00
CA ILE A 64 -1.60 6.31 0.25
C ILE A 64 -2.20 7.70 -0.03
N PHE A 65 -1.48 8.55 -0.78
CA PHE A 65 -1.95 9.90 -1.12
C PHE A 65 -3.26 9.88 -1.91
N THR A 66 -3.38 9.00 -2.90
CA THR A 66 -4.61 8.87 -3.70
C THR A 66 -5.76 8.34 -2.87
N SER A 67 -5.51 7.37 -1.97
CA SER A 67 -6.52 6.85 -1.05
C SER A 67 -7.03 7.94 -0.12
N TYR A 68 -6.13 8.73 0.46
CA TYR A 68 -6.47 9.88 1.31
C TYR A 68 -7.31 10.92 0.57
N LYS A 69 -6.96 11.25 -0.68
CA LYS A 69 -7.73 12.18 -1.51
C LYS A 69 -9.18 11.70 -1.71
N ILE A 70 -9.38 10.41 -2.02
CA ILE A 70 -10.72 9.84 -2.21
C ILE A 70 -11.52 9.88 -0.90
N ILE A 71 -10.90 9.52 0.21
CA ILE A 71 -11.51 9.56 1.54
C ILE A 71 -12.00 10.97 1.87
N LYS A 72 -11.17 11.99 1.58
CA LYS A 72 -11.54 13.39 1.78
C LYS A 72 -12.74 13.81 0.91
N ILE A 73 -12.83 13.29 -0.32
CA ILE A 73 -13.98 13.53 -1.22
C ILE A 73 -15.25 12.87 -0.67
N LYS A 74 -15.16 11.65 -0.12
CA LYS A 74 -16.30 10.90 0.42
C LYS A 74 -16.70 11.31 1.84
N ASN A 75 -15.88 12.14 2.51
CA ASN A 75 -16.06 12.57 3.89
C ASN A 75 -16.11 11.38 4.89
N GLU A 76 -15.42 10.29 4.56
CA GLU A 76 -15.39 9.02 5.31
C GLU A 76 -14.25 9.02 6.34
N SER A 77 -14.26 9.99 7.25
CA SER A 77 -13.18 10.17 8.25
C SER A 77 -13.02 8.96 9.20
N LYS A 78 -14.11 8.23 9.46
CA LYS A 78 -14.09 7.00 10.27
C LYS A 78 -13.40 5.85 9.53
N ASP A 79 -13.63 5.71 8.23
CA ASP A 79 -13.03 4.65 7.42
C ASP A 79 -11.53 4.90 7.19
N PHE A 80 -11.09 6.16 7.21
CA PHE A 80 -9.67 6.51 7.23
C PHE A 80 -8.95 6.05 8.50
N LEU A 81 -9.60 6.21 9.65
CA LEU A 81 -9.08 5.75 10.94
C LEU A 81 -8.97 4.22 10.97
N VAL A 82 -9.94 3.52 10.38
CA VAL A 82 -9.88 2.06 10.19
C VAL A 82 -8.76 1.69 9.22
N PHE A 83 -8.60 2.41 8.12
CA PHE A 83 -7.55 2.19 7.12
C PHE A 83 -6.15 2.40 7.69
N ILE A 84 -5.92 3.51 8.40
CA ILE A 84 -4.68 3.76 9.15
C ILE A 84 -4.51 2.70 10.25
N GLY A 85 -5.59 2.32 10.93
CA GLY A 85 -5.57 1.28 11.95
C GLY A 85 -5.08 -0.06 11.41
N LEU A 86 -5.55 -0.47 10.22
CA LEU A 86 -5.09 -1.68 9.54
C LEU A 86 -3.62 -1.57 9.13
N ILE A 87 -3.19 -0.41 8.60
CA ILE A 87 -1.80 -0.14 8.26
C ILE A 87 -0.90 -0.23 9.51
N ALA A 88 -1.34 0.36 10.63
CA ALA A 88 -0.63 0.34 11.91
C ALA A 88 -0.57 -1.09 12.49
N LEU A 89 -1.67 -1.84 12.41
CA LEU A 89 -1.73 -3.25 12.83
C LEU A 89 -0.73 -4.09 12.03
N LEU A 90 -0.65 -3.88 10.72
CA LEU A 90 0.26 -4.58 9.82
C LEU A 90 1.72 -4.21 10.09
N ALA A 91 2.00 -2.95 10.43
CA ALA A 91 3.31 -2.50 10.91
C ALA A 91 3.66 -3.13 12.27
N LEU A 92 2.69 -3.28 13.18
CA LEU A 92 2.87 -3.84 14.52
C LEU A 92 3.09 -5.37 14.48
N PHE A 93 2.33 -6.10 13.67
CA PHE A 93 2.58 -7.52 13.39
C PHE A 93 3.96 -7.73 12.79
N ASN A 94 4.36 -6.83 11.88
CA ASN A 94 5.71 -6.84 11.35
C ASN A 94 6.73 -6.60 12.49
N LEU A 95 6.57 -5.57 13.33
CA LEU A 95 7.48 -5.31 14.44
C LEU A 95 7.64 -6.53 15.37
N ILE A 96 6.52 -7.18 15.73
CA ILE A 96 6.52 -8.41 16.54
C ILE A 96 7.30 -9.52 15.83
N TYR A 97 7.01 -9.77 14.55
CA TYR A 97 7.73 -10.77 13.76
C TYR A 97 9.25 -10.47 13.73
N PHE A 98 9.65 -9.22 13.56
CA PHE A 98 11.07 -8.84 13.57
C PHE A 98 11.75 -9.12 14.92
N ILE A 99 11.06 -8.90 16.04
CA ILE A 99 11.60 -9.16 17.38
C ILE A 99 11.76 -10.67 17.63
N TYR A 100 10.84 -11.50 17.12
CA TYR A 100 10.83 -12.96 17.37
C TYR A 100 11.60 -13.81 16.36
N MET A 101 11.80 -13.34 15.11
CA MET A 101 12.56 -14.02 14.06
C MET A 101 14.01 -13.52 13.92
N LYS A 102 14.43 -12.59 14.79
CA LYS A 102 15.83 -12.35 15.13
C LYS A 102 16.25 -13.29 16.25
#